data_AF-A0A4D6Y8N7-F1
#
_entry.id   AF-A0A4D6Y8N7-F1
#
_cell.length_a   1.000
_cell.length_b   1.000
_cell.length_c   1.000
_cell.angle_alpha   90.00
_cell.angle_beta   90.00
_cell.angle_gamma   90.00
#
_symmetry.space_group_name_H-M   'P 1'
#
loop_
_entity.id
_entity.type
_entity.pdbx_description
1 polymer ?
#
loop_
_entity_poly.entity_id
_entity_poly.type
_entity_poly.pdbx_seq_one_letter_code
_entity_poly.pdbx_strand_id
1 'polypeptide(L)'
;MNIINSINIKKMSTIYFKNKNIISHLKNTIQKKKNIQVSNKNIYDQKIQKIKKNNISKKTIDQVSLENNLININNSTIYNINEENSNFLNLSELIGHNVLIPGSKITYIKNTNIIYGYFLPKYTTSLLIQIKDQNHHLIFSNLINTQKPGNYTYYWNGEVNNICNLNSGLYELSIQAENENGPFYVQPLVHGIVKSIDYDPNANAYKINLGITGKVDIKDIKRIF
;
A
#
# COMPACT_ATOMS: atom_id res chain seq x y z
N MET A 1 61.17 83.62 60.55
CA MET A 1 60.92 82.17 60.41
C MET A 1 59.50 81.83 59.90
N ASN A 2 58.73 82.76 59.30
CA ASN A 2 57.28 82.56 59.06
C ASN A 2 56.82 82.38 57.59
N ILE A 3 57.63 82.72 56.58
CA ILE A 3 57.19 82.67 55.15
C ILE A 3 57.39 81.28 54.54
N ILE A 4 58.47 80.57 54.89
CA ILE A 4 58.75 79.22 54.38
C ILE A 4 57.69 78.21 54.88
N ASN A 5 57.22 78.38 56.10
CA ASN A 5 56.22 77.50 56.71
C ASN A 5 54.84 77.66 56.03
N SER A 6 54.44 78.88 55.68
CA SER A 6 53.15 79.13 55.00
C SER A 6 53.12 78.60 53.56
N ILE A 7 54.25 78.66 52.84
CA ILE A 7 54.39 78.09 51.49
C ILE A 7 54.27 76.56 51.53
N ASN A 8 54.88 75.90 52.51
CA ASN A 8 54.80 74.44 52.67
C ASN A 8 53.38 73.98 53.01
N ILE A 9 52.67 74.70 53.88
CA ILE A 9 51.27 74.39 54.22
C ILE A 9 50.36 74.55 53.00
N LYS A 10 50.53 75.59 52.18
CA LYS A 10 49.73 75.81 50.96
C LYS A 10 50.00 74.76 49.88
N LYS A 11 51.25 74.29 49.74
CA LYS A 11 51.60 73.16 48.86
C LYS A 11 50.98 71.85 49.36
N MET A 12 51.07 71.56 50.66
CA MET A 12 50.44 70.37 51.25
C MET A 12 48.92 70.36 51.08
N SER A 13 48.24 71.49 51.31
CA SER A 13 46.79 71.58 51.12
C SER A 13 46.41 71.33 49.65
N THR A 14 47.15 71.91 48.71
CA THR A 14 46.91 71.71 47.27
C THR A 14 47.09 70.24 46.85
N ILE A 15 48.11 69.56 47.36
CA ILE A 15 48.35 68.13 47.13
C ILE A 15 47.21 67.29 47.72
N TYR A 16 46.75 67.61 48.92
CA TYR A 16 45.64 66.92 49.58
C TYR A 16 44.33 67.02 48.78
N PHE A 17 43.98 68.22 48.30
CA PHE A 17 42.79 68.42 47.46
C PHE A 17 42.90 67.68 46.11
N LYS A 18 44.08 67.71 45.47
CA LYS A 18 44.31 66.98 44.21
C LYS A 18 44.16 65.47 44.39
N ASN A 19 44.72 64.91 45.46
CA ASN A 19 44.60 63.48 45.79
C ASN A 19 43.15 63.08 46.08
N LYS A 20 42.40 63.90 46.82
CA LYS A 20 40.97 63.66 47.09
C LYS A 20 40.14 63.59 45.80
N ASN A 21 40.41 64.48 44.83
CA ASN A 21 39.75 64.48 43.52
C ASN A 21 40.13 63.26 42.66
N ILE A 22 41.40 62.83 42.69
CA ILE A 22 41.83 61.61 41.99
C ILE A 22 41.14 60.38 42.57
N ILE A 23 41.06 60.28 43.90
CA ILE A 23 40.38 59.17 44.59
C ILE A 23 38.89 59.13 44.25
N SER A 24 38.19 60.27 44.20
CA SER A 24 36.78 60.30 43.83
C SER A 24 36.56 59.86 42.37
N HIS A 25 37.42 60.29 41.45
CA HIS A 25 37.34 59.89 40.04
C HIS A 25 37.64 58.40 39.84
N LEU A 26 38.62 57.85 40.56
CA LEU A 26 38.93 56.41 40.56
C LEU A 26 37.77 55.59 41.10
N LYS A 27 37.15 56.01 42.21
CA LYS A 27 35.95 55.34 42.76
C LYS A 27 34.80 55.29 41.74
N ASN A 28 34.55 56.41 41.05
CA ASN A 28 33.51 56.48 40.01
C ASN A 28 33.82 55.55 38.83
N THR A 29 35.08 55.50 38.40
CA THR A 29 35.51 54.62 37.30
C THR A 29 35.37 53.15 37.67
N ILE A 30 35.74 52.76 38.90
CA ILE A 30 35.56 51.41 39.42
C ILE A 30 34.07 51.03 39.48
N GLN A 31 33.22 51.95 39.94
CA GLN A 31 31.78 51.69 40.00
C GLN A 31 31.17 51.50 38.61
N LYS A 32 31.57 52.32 37.61
CA LYS A 32 31.16 52.13 36.22
C LYS A 32 31.60 50.77 35.68
N LYS A 33 32.85 50.36 35.92
CA LYS A 33 33.35 49.03 35.51
C LYS A 33 32.56 47.89 36.14
N LYS A 34 32.23 47.97 37.43
CA LYS A 34 31.37 47.00 38.12
C LYS A 34 29.98 46.91 37.49
N ASN A 35 29.36 48.06 37.21
CA ASN A 35 28.03 48.09 36.59
C ASN A 35 28.02 47.46 35.18
N ILE A 36 29.06 47.73 34.37
CA ILE A 36 29.22 47.12 33.04
C ILE A 36 29.38 45.60 33.15
N GLN A 37 30.17 45.11 34.12
CA GLN A 37 30.36 43.69 34.35
C GLN A 37 29.06 42.98 34.74
N VAL A 38 28.24 43.60 35.60
CA VAL A 38 26.92 43.08 35.98
C VAL A 38 25.97 43.07 34.78
N SER A 39 25.93 44.15 33.98
CA SER A 39 25.11 44.24 32.77
C SER A 39 25.47 43.13 31.76
N ASN A 40 26.78 42.93 31.51
CA ASN A 40 27.25 41.87 30.62
C ASN A 40 26.84 40.48 31.12
N LYS A 41 26.98 40.22 32.43
CA LYS A 41 26.55 38.95 33.03
C LYS A 41 25.04 38.70 32.79
N ASN A 42 24.20 39.70 33.03
CA ASN A 42 22.76 39.61 32.80
C ASN A 42 22.42 39.30 31.33
N ILE A 43 23.13 39.92 30.37
CA ILE A 43 22.95 39.64 28.94
C ILE A 43 23.31 38.18 28.60
N TYR A 44 24.39 37.65 29.17
CA TYR A 44 24.76 36.25 28.98
C TYR A 44 23.70 35.31 29.56
N ASP A 45 23.24 35.57 30.78
CA ASP A 45 22.22 34.76 31.44
C ASP A 45 20.90 34.74 30.64
N GLN A 46 20.47 35.89 30.12
CA GLN A 46 19.30 36.01 29.24
C GLN A 46 19.47 35.21 27.94
N LYS A 47 20.64 35.26 27.29
CA LYS A 47 20.93 34.47 26.09
C LYS A 47 20.86 32.97 26.38
N ILE A 48 21.45 32.52 27.49
CA ILE A 48 21.43 31.10 27.90
C ILE A 48 20.00 30.63 28.18
N GLN A 49 19.17 31.43 28.86
CA GLN A 49 17.76 31.10 29.08
C GLN A 49 16.99 30.96 27.77
N LYS A 50 17.21 31.86 26.80
CA LYS A 50 16.57 31.79 25.48
C LYS A 50 16.99 30.53 24.70
N ILE A 51 18.27 30.18 24.71
CA ILE A 51 18.79 28.97 24.06
C ILE A 51 18.20 27.71 24.70
N LYS A 52 18.17 27.63 26.04
CA LYS A 52 17.56 26.50 26.76
C LYS A 52 16.09 26.34 26.39
N LYS A 53 15.31 27.43 26.40
CA LYS A 53 13.89 27.42 26.03
C LYS A 53 13.66 26.96 24.59
N ASN A 54 14.47 27.44 23.64
CA ASN A 54 14.38 27.00 22.24
C ASN A 54 14.69 25.51 22.07
N ASN A 55 15.73 24.99 22.72
CA ASN A 55 16.08 23.57 22.64
C ASN A 55 15.01 22.68 23.27
N ILE A 56 14.42 23.10 24.40
CA ILE A 56 13.29 22.40 25.03
C ILE A 56 12.09 22.38 24.07
N SER A 57 11.70 23.53 23.51
CA SER A 57 10.60 23.62 22.55
C SER A 57 10.82 22.72 21.34
N LYS A 58 12.04 22.69 20.78
CA LYS A 58 12.37 21.82 19.64
C LYS A 58 12.24 20.35 20.02
N LYS A 59 12.80 19.94 21.16
CA LYS A 59 12.68 18.57 21.67
C LYS A 59 11.22 18.16 21.88
N THR A 60 10.39 19.05 22.42
CA THR A 60 8.94 18.79 22.59
C THR A 60 8.23 18.62 21.24
N ILE A 61 8.54 19.46 20.24
CA ILE A 61 7.98 19.31 18.89
C ILE A 61 8.41 17.99 18.25
N ASP A 62 9.70 17.65 18.33
CA ASP A 62 10.24 16.40 17.78
C ASP A 62 9.58 15.17 18.45
N GLN A 63 9.34 15.22 19.78
CA GLN A 63 8.63 14.17 20.52
C GLN A 63 7.16 14.05 20.10
N VAL A 64 6.43 15.16 20.03
CA VAL A 64 5.01 15.18 19.60
C VAL A 64 4.87 14.69 18.16
N SER A 65 5.80 15.06 17.27
CA SER A 65 5.81 14.55 15.89
C SER A 65 6.06 13.05 15.82
N LEU A 66 6.95 12.51 16.66
CA LEU A 66 7.18 11.07 16.74
C LEU A 66 5.94 10.32 17.27
N GLU A 67 5.31 10.83 18.33
CA GLU A 67 4.08 10.27 18.91
C GLU A 67 2.92 10.29 17.90
N ASN A 68 2.73 11.41 17.18
CA ASN A 68 1.72 11.53 16.14
C ASN A 68 1.97 10.58 14.97
N ASN A 69 3.24 10.41 14.55
CA ASN A 69 3.59 9.45 13.51
C ASN A 69 3.32 8.00 13.95
N LEU A 70 3.63 7.65 15.20
CA LEU A 70 3.33 6.32 15.76
C LEU A 70 1.82 6.06 15.85
N ILE A 71 1.03 7.05 16.27
CA ILE A 71 -0.44 6.98 16.30
C ILE A 71 -1.00 6.80 14.88
N ASN A 72 -0.50 7.55 13.90
CA ASN A 72 -0.92 7.44 12.51
C ASN A 72 -0.58 6.09 11.89
N ILE A 73 0.62 5.54 12.16
CA ILE A 73 1.02 4.20 11.72
C ILE A 73 0.14 3.13 12.35
N ASN A 74 -0.14 3.20 13.66
CA ASN A 74 -0.98 2.23 14.34
C ASN A 74 -2.41 2.24 13.77
N ASN A 75 -2.98 3.42 13.52
CA ASN A 75 -4.31 3.53 12.95
C ASN A 75 -4.36 3.00 11.51
N SER A 76 -3.43 3.40 10.62
CA SER A 76 -3.41 2.89 9.24
C SER A 76 -3.18 1.38 9.18
N THR A 77 -2.34 0.84 10.07
CA THR A 77 -2.10 -0.61 10.18
C THR A 77 -3.35 -1.34 10.65
N ILE A 78 -4.06 -0.83 11.66
CA ILE A 78 -5.31 -1.44 12.15
C ILE A 78 -6.44 -1.37 11.11
N TYR A 79 -6.60 -0.24 10.40
CA TYR A 79 -7.61 -0.11 9.34
C TYR A 79 -7.33 -1.07 8.17
N ASN A 80 -6.07 -1.15 7.72
CA ASN A 80 -5.69 -2.06 6.63
C ASN A 80 -5.86 -3.54 7.04
N ILE A 81 -5.45 -3.91 8.26
CA ILE A 81 -5.62 -5.28 8.78
C ILE A 81 -7.11 -5.65 8.90
N ASN A 82 -7.99 -4.73 9.30
CA ASN A 82 -9.41 -5.02 9.48
C ASN A 82 -10.17 -5.15 8.14
N GLU A 83 -9.86 -4.33 7.14
CA GLU A 83 -10.45 -4.46 5.80
C GLU A 83 -9.89 -5.68 5.04
N GLU A 84 -8.57 -5.95 5.15
CA GLU A 84 -7.97 -7.13 4.52
C GLU A 84 -8.49 -8.43 5.15
N ASN A 85 -8.64 -8.51 6.47
CA ASN A 85 -9.15 -9.71 7.15
C ASN A 85 -10.64 -9.96 6.89
N SER A 86 -11.48 -8.92 6.85
CA SER A 86 -12.91 -9.07 6.55
C SER A 86 -13.14 -9.49 5.08
N ASN A 87 -12.36 -8.91 4.16
CA ASN A 87 -12.35 -9.35 2.77
C ASN A 87 -11.83 -10.79 2.66
N PHE A 88 -10.72 -11.14 3.31
CA PHE A 88 -10.18 -12.50 3.27
C PHE A 88 -11.14 -13.55 3.85
N LEU A 89 -11.85 -13.25 4.93
CA LEU A 89 -12.83 -14.18 5.53
C LEU A 89 -13.98 -14.48 4.55
N ASN A 90 -14.53 -13.45 3.90
CA ASN A 90 -15.55 -13.64 2.86
C ASN A 90 -15.01 -14.42 1.64
N LEU A 91 -13.75 -14.21 1.28
CA LEU A 91 -13.13 -14.96 0.19
C LEU A 91 -12.86 -16.41 0.58
N SER A 92 -12.50 -16.69 1.84
CA SER A 92 -12.21 -18.04 2.34
C SER A 92 -13.39 -18.99 2.20
N GLU A 93 -14.62 -18.45 2.18
CA GLU A 93 -15.83 -19.22 1.88
C GLU A 93 -15.78 -19.86 0.49
N LEU A 94 -15.06 -19.28 -0.48
CA LEU A 94 -14.92 -19.84 -1.83
C LEU A 94 -14.11 -21.14 -1.85
N ILE A 95 -13.31 -21.44 -0.82
CA ILE A 95 -12.53 -22.68 -0.77
C ILE A 95 -13.47 -23.88 -0.82
N GLY A 96 -13.16 -24.85 -1.68
CA GLY A 96 -13.99 -26.02 -1.94
C GLY A 96 -15.13 -25.79 -2.95
N HIS A 97 -15.45 -24.54 -3.29
CA HIS A 97 -16.49 -24.26 -4.28
C HIS A 97 -16.01 -24.49 -5.71
N ASN A 98 -16.97 -24.81 -6.58
CA ASN A 98 -16.75 -24.91 -8.02
C ASN A 98 -16.89 -23.52 -8.64
N VAL A 99 -15.96 -23.16 -9.53
CA VAL A 99 -15.97 -21.86 -10.20
C VAL A 99 -15.81 -22.01 -11.71
N LEU A 100 -16.34 -21.05 -12.47
CA LEU A 100 -16.02 -20.86 -13.88
C LEU A 100 -15.16 -19.61 -14.06
N ILE A 101 -14.04 -19.77 -14.75
CA ILE A 101 -13.07 -18.71 -15.07
C ILE A 101 -12.78 -18.66 -16.57
N PRO A 102 -12.39 -17.52 -17.16
CA PRO A 102 -11.93 -17.44 -18.53
C PRO A 102 -10.78 -18.42 -18.81
N GLY A 103 -10.94 -19.22 -19.85
CA GLY A 103 -9.91 -20.14 -20.30
C GLY A 103 -10.43 -21.05 -21.42
N SER A 104 -9.50 -21.62 -22.19
CA SER A 104 -9.82 -22.61 -23.23
C SER A 104 -9.25 -23.99 -22.92
N LYS A 105 -8.28 -24.11 -22.00
CA LYS A 105 -7.66 -25.39 -21.67
C LYS A 105 -8.49 -26.15 -20.65
N ILE A 106 -8.85 -27.38 -20.98
CA ILE A 106 -9.58 -28.29 -20.09
C ILE A 106 -8.74 -29.54 -19.86
N THR A 107 -8.74 -30.04 -18.62
CA THR A 107 -8.17 -31.34 -18.30
C THR A 107 -9.28 -32.37 -18.22
N TYR A 108 -9.24 -33.37 -19.08
CA TYR A 108 -10.15 -34.51 -19.02
C TYR A 108 -9.50 -35.65 -18.24
N ILE A 109 -10.27 -36.25 -17.34
CA ILE A 109 -9.92 -37.51 -16.69
C ILE A 109 -10.91 -38.56 -17.20
N LYS A 110 -10.42 -39.69 -17.71
CA LYS A 110 -11.26 -40.77 -18.25
C LYS A 110 -12.39 -41.13 -17.28
N ASN A 111 -13.61 -41.24 -17.82
CA ASN A 111 -14.84 -41.54 -17.09
C ASN A 111 -15.30 -40.43 -16.11
N THR A 112 -14.89 -39.18 -16.31
CA THR A 112 -15.38 -38.02 -15.56
C THR A 112 -16.10 -37.03 -16.48
N ASN A 113 -16.87 -36.11 -15.91
CA ASN A 113 -17.48 -35.02 -16.66
C ASN A 113 -16.64 -33.75 -16.48
N ILE A 114 -16.39 -33.05 -17.59
CA ILE A 114 -15.88 -31.68 -17.57
C ILE A 114 -17.06 -30.72 -17.53
N ILE A 115 -16.93 -29.67 -16.72
CA ILE A 115 -17.84 -28.54 -16.70
C ILE A 115 -17.20 -27.38 -17.46
N TYR A 116 -17.93 -26.76 -18.37
CA TYR A 116 -17.51 -25.55 -19.06
C TYR A 116 -18.70 -24.62 -19.27
N GLY A 117 -18.44 -23.39 -19.69
CA GLY A 117 -19.49 -22.43 -19.97
C GLY A 117 -19.03 -21.28 -20.84
N TYR A 118 -19.94 -20.33 -21.03
CA TYR A 118 -19.67 -19.07 -21.71
C TYR A 118 -20.75 -18.05 -21.36
N PHE A 119 -20.38 -16.77 -21.50
CA PHE A 119 -21.33 -15.67 -21.53
C PHE A 119 -21.56 -15.24 -22.97
N LEU A 120 -22.83 -15.20 -23.38
CA LEU A 120 -23.23 -14.73 -24.69
C LEU A 120 -23.79 -13.31 -24.58
N PRO A 121 -23.09 -12.29 -25.13
CA PRO A 121 -23.49 -10.88 -24.96
C PRO A 121 -24.65 -10.45 -25.86
N LYS A 122 -24.88 -11.17 -26.97
CA LYS A 122 -25.88 -10.83 -27.98
C LYS A 122 -26.47 -12.09 -28.62
N TYR A 123 -27.62 -11.98 -29.24
CA TYR A 123 -28.28 -13.08 -29.94
C TYR A 123 -27.39 -13.65 -31.05
N THR A 124 -27.42 -14.98 -31.24
CA THR A 124 -26.71 -15.70 -32.32
C THR A 124 -27.66 -16.44 -33.25
N THR A 125 -27.29 -16.50 -34.52
CA THR A 125 -27.88 -17.35 -35.58
C THR A 125 -27.04 -18.58 -35.89
N SER A 126 -25.86 -18.70 -35.27
CA SER A 126 -25.07 -19.93 -35.24
C SER A 126 -24.10 -19.85 -34.06
N LEU A 127 -23.99 -20.94 -33.30
CA LEU A 127 -23.01 -21.08 -32.23
C LEU A 127 -22.39 -22.48 -32.30
N LEU A 128 -21.09 -22.53 -32.58
CA LEU A 128 -20.31 -23.75 -32.70
C LEU A 128 -19.39 -23.90 -31.50
N ILE A 129 -19.61 -24.94 -30.71
CA ILE A 129 -18.75 -25.36 -29.60
C ILE A 129 -17.87 -26.49 -30.11
N GLN A 130 -16.56 -26.38 -29.95
CA GLN A 130 -15.61 -27.42 -30.35
C GLN A 130 -14.66 -27.76 -29.22
N ILE A 131 -14.30 -29.03 -29.12
CA ILE A 131 -13.20 -29.50 -28.28
C ILE A 131 -12.19 -30.22 -29.16
N LYS A 132 -10.91 -29.83 -29.02
CA LYS A 132 -9.80 -30.36 -29.79
C LYS A 132 -8.74 -30.99 -28.89
N ASP A 133 -8.01 -31.97 -29.42
CA ASP A 133 -6.82 -32.51 -28.76
C ASP A 133 -5.61 -31.57 -28.93
N GLN A 134 -4.48 -31.94 -28.34
CA GLN A 134 -3.22 -31.17 -28.42
C GLN A 134 -2.67 -31.06 -29.86
N ASN A 135 -3.09 -31.94 -30.77
CA ASN A 135 -2.71 -31.94 -32.18
C ASN A 135 -3.73 -31.14 -33.03
N HIS A 136 -4.67 -30.44 -32.39
CA HIS A 136 -5.77 -29.69 -33.00
C HIS A 136 -6.79 -30.55 -33.77
N HIS A 137 -6.81 -31.87 -33.55
CA HIS A 137 -7.85 -32.73 -34.09
C HIS A 137 -9.17 -32.49 -33.38
N LEU A 138 -10.26 -32.42 -34.15
CA LEU A 138 -11.60 -32.25 -33.63
C LEU A 138 -12.07 -33.53 -32.92
N ILE A 139 -12.38 -33.41 -31.63
CA ILE A 139 -12.84 -34.51 -30.76
C ILE A 139 -14.35 -34.43 -30.56
N PHE A 140 -14.85 -33.22 -30.34
CA PHE A 140 -16.27 -32.97 -30.10
C PHE A 140 -16.68 -31.68 -30.80
N SER A 141 -17.90 -31.67 -31.33
CA SER A 141 -18.50 -30.51 -31.99
C SER A 141 -19.99 -30.47 -31.68
N ASN A 142 -20.49 -29.32 -31.29
CA ASN A 142 -21.91 -29.08 -31.09
C ASN A 142 -22.31 -27.77 -31.77
N LEU A 143 -23.23 -27.85 -32.73
CA LEU A 143 -23.77 -26.71 -33.45
C LEU A 143 -25.16 -26.37 -32.90
N ILE A 144 -25.31 -25.14 -32.43
CA ILE A 144 -26.57 -24.59 -31.91
C ILE A 144 -27.03 -23.52 -32.90
N ASN A 145 -28.21 -23.73 -33.49
CA ASN A 145 -28.72 -22.84 -34.53
C ASN A 145 -29.02 -21.44 -33.98
N THR A 146 -29.77 -21.31 -32.88
CA THR A 146 -30.06 -19.99 -32.32
C THR A 146 -29.89 -19.99 -30.82
N GLN A 147 -29.33 -18.92 -30.28
CA GLN A 147 -29.12 -18.77 -28.85
C GLN A 147 -29.35 -17.32 -28.43
N LYS A 148 -30.13 -17.13 -27.36
CA LYS A 148 -30.36 -15.81 -26.75
C LYS A 148 -29.15 -15.37 -25.92
N PRO A 149 -28.97 -14.06 -25.67
CA PRO A 149 -27.97 -13.59 -24.72
C PRO A 149 -28.16 -14.23 -23.34
N GLY A 150 -27.07 -14.55 -22.65
CA GLY A 150 -27.14 -15.17 -21.33
C GLY A 150 -25.89 -15.93 -20.92
N ASN A 151 -25.93 -16.51 -19.72
CA ASN A 151 -24.89 -17.37 -19.19
C ASN A 151 -25.27 -18.84 -19.41
N TYR A 152 -24.36 -19.61 -19.99
CA TYR A 152 -24.58 -21.02 -20.28
C TYR A 152 -23.48 -21.89 -19.66
N THR A 153 -23.89 -23.03 -19.14
CA THR A 153 -23.01 -24.03 -18.51
C THR A 153 -23.39 -25.40 -19.04
N TYR A 154 -22.40 -26.19 -19.42
CA TYR A 154 -22.54 -27.50 -20.03
C TYR A 154 -21.63 -28.51 -19.36
N TYR A 155 -22.01 -29.77 -19.51
CA TYR A 155 -21.23 -30.93 -19.09
C TYR A 155 -20.82 -31.72 -20.32
N TRP A 156 -19.56 -32.09 -20.41
CA TRP A 156 -19.06 -33.00 -21.44
C TRP A 156 -18.40 -34.21 -20.78
N ASN A 157 -18.85 -35.40 -21.15
CA ASN A 157 -18.44 -36.68 -20.57
C ASN A 157 -17.24 -37.32 -21.26
N GLY A 158 -16.66 -36.65 -22.27
CA GLY A 158 -15.54 -37.19 -23.05
C GLY A 158 -15.95 -38.14 -24.17
N GLU A 159 -17.21 -38.14 -24.59
CA GLU A 159 -17.64 -38.92 -25.75
C GLU A 159 -17.06 -38.35 -27.05
N VAL A 160 -16.59 -39.25 -27.90
CA VAL A 160 -16.07 -38.98 -29.25
C VAL A 160 -16.93 -39.75 -30.22
N ASN A 161 -17.69 -39.07 -31.09
CA ASN A 161 -18.51 -39.73 -32.13
C ASN A 161 -19.36 -40.90 -31.59
N ASN A 162 -19.99 -40.73 -30.43
CA ASN A 162 -20.81 -41.75 -29.73
C ASN A 162 -20.04 -42.97 -29.21
N ILE A 163 -18.71 -42.89 -29.10
CA ILE A 163 -17.86 -43.91 -28.49
C ILE A 163 -17.16 -43.30 -27.27
N CYS A 164 -17.38 -43.89 -26.11
CA CYS A 164 -16.83 -43.42 -24.83
C CYS A 164 -15.42 -44.01 -24.62
N ASN A 165 -14.40 -43.39 -25.23
CA ASN A 165 -13.03 -43.92 -25.14
C ASN A 165 -11.92 -42.85 -25.21
N LEU A 166 -12.24 -41.61 -24.82
CA LEU A 166 -11.22 -40.57 -24.75
C LEU A 166 -10.23 -40.86 -23.60
N ASN A 167 -8.95 -40.68 -23.86
CA ASN A 167 -7.91 -40.83 -22.83
C ASN A 167 -7.87 -39.59 -21.94
N SER A 168 -7.42 -39.75 -20.69
CA SER A 168 -7.13 -38.60 -19.84
C SER A 168 -6.06 -37.72 -20.50
N GLY A 169 -6.24 -36.40 -20.47
CA GLY A 169 -5.33 -35.49 -21.17
C GLY A 169 -5.79 -34.04 -21.15
N LEU A 170 -4.99 -33.19 -21.79
CA LEU A 170 -5.31 -31.79 -22.03
C LEU A 170 -6.02 -31.63 -23.37
N TYR A 171 -7.09 -30.84 -23.36
CA TYR A 171 -7.89 -30.51 -24.53
C TYR A 171 -8.12 -29.00 -24.59
N GLU A 172 -8.53 -28.53 -25.76
CA GLU A 172 -8.83 -27.13 -26.01
C GLU A 172 -10.31 -26.95 -26.39
N LEU A 173 -11.00 -26.10 -25.63
CA LEU A 173 -12.36 -25.64 -25.85
C LEU A 173 -12.34 -24.34 -26.65
N SER A 174 -13.10 -24.30 -27.74
CA SER A 174 -13.34 -23.09 -28.52
C SER A 174 -14.82 -22.89 -28.77
N ILE A 175 -15.24 -21.63 -28.82
CA ILE A 175 -16.63 -21.24 -29.06
C ILE A 175 -16.63 -20.17 -30.14
N GLN A 176 -17.33 -20.45 -31.23
CA GLN A 176 -17.49 -19.54 -32.36
C GLN A 176 -18.95 -19.14 -32.46
N ALA A 177 -19.23 -17.85 -32.46
CA ALA A 177 -20.57 -17.31 -32.52
C ALA A 177 -20.72 -16.40 -33.74
N GLU A 178 -21.90 -16.44 -34.35
CA GLU A 178 -22.26 -15.56 -35.46
C GLU A 178 -23.70 -15.09 -35.31
N ASN A 179 -23.96 -13.89 -35.80
CA ASN A 179 -25.29 -13.35 -35.97
C ASN A 179 -25.43 -12.65 -37.33
N GLU A 180 -26.54 -11.96 -37.57
CA GLU A 180 -26.80 -11.26 -38.84
C GLU A 180 -25.73 -10.23 -39.23
N ASN A 181 -24.94 -9.74 -38.26
CA ASN A 181 -23.83 -8.79 -38.48
C ASN A 181 -22.47 -9.49 -38.65
N GLY A 182 -22.44 -10.81 -38.71
CA GLY A 182 -21.23 -11.63 -38.85
C GLY A 182 -20.70 -12.23 -37.54
N PRO A 183 -19.51 -12.86 -37.60
CA PRO A 183 -18.93 -13.59 -36.48
C PRO A 183 -18.45 -12.67 -35.36
N PHE A 184 -18.46 -13.18 -34.13
CA PHE A 184 -17.92 -12.49 -32.96
C PHE A 184 -17.33 -13.46 -31.93
N TYR A 185 -16.39 -12.95 -31.14
CA TYR A 185 -15.71 -13.74 -30.12
C TYR A 185 -16.60 -14.01 -28.91
N VAL A 186 -16.59 -15.25 -28.43
CA VAL A 186 -17.21 -15.67 -27.17
C VAL A 186 -16.13 -16.33 -26.34
N GLN A 187 -15.83 -15.73 -25.18
CA GLN A 187 -14.83 -16.24 -24.25
C GLN A 187 -15.32 -17.55 -23.62
N PRO A 188 -14.62 -18.68 -23.83
CA PRO A 188 -14.93 -19.90 -23.10
C PRO A 188 -14.56 -19.73 -21.62
N LEU A 189 -15.35 -20.38 -20.78
CA LEU A 189 -15.15 -20.47 -19.35
C LEU A 189 -14.91 -21.93 -18.97
N VAL A 190 -13.88 -22.18 -18.17
CA VAL A 190 -13.50 -23.52 -17.72
C VAL A 190 -13.67 -23.65 -16.23
N HIS A 191 -13.97 -24.88 -15.81
CA HIS A 191 -14.17 -25.21 -14.41
C HIS A 191 -12.87 -25.34 -13.64
N GLY A 192 -12.92 -24.90 -12.38
CA GLY A 192 -11.92 -25.19 -11.37
C GLY A 192 -12.56 -25.36 -10.00
N ILE A 193 -11.82 -26.00 -9.10
CA ILE A 193 -12.18 -26.12 -7.68
C ILE A 193 -11.19 -25.26 -6.91
N VAL A 194 -11.68 -24.31 -6.13
CA VAL A 194 -10.82 -23.46 -5.30
C VAL A 194 -10.19 -24.32 -4.20
N LYS A 195 -8.86 -24.46 -4.22
CA LYS A 195 -8.09 -25.22 -3.24
C LYS A 195 -7.51 -24.35 -2.14
N SER A 196 -7.04 -23.16 -2.49
CA SER A 196 -6.55 -22.16 -1.55
C SER A 196 -6.73 -20.77 -2.13
N ILE A 197 -6.61 -19.77 -1.26
CA ILE A 197 -6.59 -18.36 -1.63
C ILE A 197 -5.32 -17.79 -1.04
N ASP A 198 -4.50 -17.21 -1.89
CA ASP A 198 -3.23 -16.62 -1.52
C ASP A 198 -3.30 -15.12 -1.81
N TYR A 199 -2.85 -14.30 -0.88
CA TYR A 199 -2.63 -12.88 -1.15
C TYR A 199 -1.26 -12.71 -1.83
N ASP A 200 -1.24 -12.07 -3.00
CA ASP A 200 0.00 -11.70 -3.71
C ASP A 200 0.34 -10.24 -3.38
N PRO A 201 1.31 -9.99 -2.49
CA PRO A 201 1.66 -8.63 -2.06
C PRO A 201 2.28 -7.81 -3.19
N ASN A 202 2.87 -8.43 -4.22
CA ASN A 202 3.45 -7.70 -5.34
C ASN A 202 2.37 -7.17 -6.29
N ALA A 203 1.29 -7.93 -6.45
CA ALA A 203 0.15 -7.55 -7.27
C ALA A 203 -0.95 -6.81 -6.50
N ASN A 204 -0.82 -6.72 -5.17
CA ASN A 204 -1.85 -6.26 -4.24
C ASN A 204 -3.22 -6.91 -4.56
N ALA A 205 -3.23 -8.23 -4.74
CA ALA A 205 -4.40 -8.96 -5.22
C ALA A 205 -4.51 -10.36 -4.61
N TYR A 206 -5.74 -10.81 -4.40
CA TYR A 206 -6.02 -12.20 -4.02
C TYR A 206 -6.03 -13.10 -5.27
N LYS A 207 -5.26 -14.19 -5.18
CA LYS A 207 -5.19 -15.24 -6.18
C LYS A 207 -5.83 -16.50 -5.65
N ILE A 208 -6.64 -17.14 -6.48
CA ILE A 208 -7.22 -18.44 -6.17
C ILE A 208 -6.35 -19.52 -6.81
N ASN A 209 -6.08 -20.57 -6.05
CA ASN A 209 -5.39 -21.76 -6.55
C ASN A 209 -6.44 -22.81 -6.94
N LEU A 210 -6.44 -23.22 -8.20
CA LEU A 210 -7.38 -24.20 -8.76
C LEU A 210 -6.73 -25.59 -8.93
N GLY A 211 -5.59 -25.83 -8.29
CA GLY A 211 -4.83 -27.08 -8.42
C GLY A 211 -4.16 -27.19 -9.79
N ILE A 212 -4.50 -28.24 -10.55
CA ILE A 212 -3.93 -28.51 -11.88
C ILE A 212 -4.23 -27.41 -12.91
N THR A 213 -5.31 -26.64 -12.71
CA THR A 213 -5.67 -25.50 -13.57
C THR A 213 -4.78 -24.28 -13.31
N GLY A 214 -4.03 -24.27 -12.21
CA GLY A 214 -3.10 -23.20 -11.84
C GLY A 214 -3.71 -22.15 -10.93
N LYS A 215 -3.04 -20.99 -10.82
CA LYS A 215 -3.48 -19.85 -10.03
C LYS A 215 -4.03 -18.75 -10.94
N VAL A 216 -5.17 -18.16 -10.56
CA VAL A 216 -5.79 -17.03 -11.28
C VAL A 216 -6.21 -15.93 -10.33
N ASP A 217 -6.47 -14.72 -10.85
CA ASP A 217 -6.97 -13.63 -10.01
C ASP A 217 -8.42 -13.90 -9.61
N ILE A 218 -8.80 -13.51 -8.39
CA ILE A 218 -10.16 -13.74 -7.89
C ILE A 218 -11.25 -13.03 -8.73
N LYS A 219 -10.89 -11.91 -9.35
CA LYS A 219 -11.76 -11.13 -10.27
C LYS A 219 -12.11 -11.89 -11.56
N ASP A 220 -11.37 -12.95 -11.87
CA ASP A 220 -11.60 -13.76 -13.05
C ASP A 220 -12.73 -14.78 -12.84
N ILE A 221 -13.18 -14.99 -11.59
CA ILE A 221 -14.38 -15.79 -11.32
C ILE A 221 -15.59 -15.12 -12.00
N LYS A 222 -16.23 -15.84 -12.92
CA LYS A 222 -17.47 -15.40 -13.59
C LYS A 222 -18.71 -16.06 -13.00
N ARG A 223 -18.54 -17.19 -12.30
CA ARG A 223 -19.62 -17.90 -11.63
C ARG A 223 -19.08 -18.80 -10.53
N ILE A 224 -19.88 -18.95 -9.47
CA ILE A 224 -19.68 -19.87 -8.35
C ILE A 224 -20.90 -20.82 -8.33
N PHE A 225 -20.71 -22.08 -7.94
CA PHE A 225 -21.79 -23.07 -7.73
C PHE A 225 -21.81 -23.58 -6.30
#